data_AF-A0A2D4ZRA9-F1
#
_entry.id   AF-A0A2D4ZRA9-F1
#
_cell.length_a   1.000
_cell.length_b   1.000
_cell.length_c   1.000
_cell.angle_alpha   90.00
_cell.angle_beta   90.00
_cell.angle_gamma   90.00
#
_symmetry.space_group_name_H-M   'P 1'
#
loop_
_entity.id
_entity.type
_entity.pdbx_description
1 polymer ?
#
loop_
_entity_poly.entity_id
_entity_poly.type
_entity_poly.pdbx_seq_one_letter_code
_entity_poly.pdbx_strand_id
1 'polypeptide(L)'
;MKFKAIILVVALCIITSLASAQCPTKERESAKEIIKAFASHPEWADMRNTTNLSSLTLDDVSKLEGASNAQACQELNELSEALFSKYDVFYYTVKDKYAVVSVLKEPEDPDVVSMGLSFIEIYDNTFNRIKGYSF
;
A
#
# COMPACT_ATOMS: atom_id res chain seq x y z
N MET A 1 55.36 23.28 -12.78
CA MET A 1 54.72 22.34 -13.72
C MET A 1 53.30 22.04 -13.24
N LYS A 2 52.33 22.48 -14.06
CA LYS A 2 50.97 21.94 -14.30
C LYS A 2 50.14 21.41 -13.12
N PHE A 3 49.20 22.25 -12.69
CA PHE A 3 47.89 21.85 -12.17
C PHE A 3 47.18 20.88 -13.14
N LYS A 4 46.65 19.77 -12.61
CA LYS A 4 45.64 18.89 -13.21
C LYS A 4 45.03 18.07 -12.06
N ALA A 5 43.75 17.78 -11.97
CA ALA A 5 42.53 18.36 -12.49
C ALA A 5 41.44 17.78 -11.57
N ILE A 6 40.58 18.64 -11.04
CA ILE A 6 39.38 18.25 -10.29
C ILE A 6 38.44 17.60 -11.31
N ILE A 7 38.28 16.27 -11.28
CA ILE A 7 37.25 15.58 -12.07
C ILE A 7 36.61 14.48 -11.21
N LEU A 8 35.43 14.82 -10.71
CA LEU A 8 34.21 13.99 -10.75
C LEU A 8 34.23 12.66 -9.99
N VAL A 9 33.99 12.71 -8.68
CA VAL A 9 33.33 11.61 -7.95
C VAL A 9 32.11 12.18 -7.22
N VAL A 10 31.17 12.71 -8.01
CA VAL A 10 29.80 13.03 -7.56
C VAL A 10 28.85 12.37 -8.55
N ALA A 11 28.93 11.05 -8.65
CA ALA A 11 28.03 10.24 -9.48
C ALA A 11 27.83 8.86 -8.86
N LEU A 12 27.78 8.77 -7.53
CA LEU A 12 27.55 7.52 -6.81
C LEU A 12 26.64 7.70 -5.59
N CYS A 13 25.63 8.57 -5.68
CA CYS A 13 24.69 8.80 -4.57
C CYS A 13 23.19 8.73 -4.94
N ILE A 14 22.77 8.28 -6.12
CA ILE A 14 21.33 8.26 -6.46
C ILE A 14 20.92 6.98 -7.22
N ILE A 15 21.27 5.80 -6.70
CA ILE A 15 20.68 4.54 -7.19
C ILE A 15 19.94 3.81 -6.06
N THR A 16 20.01 4.26 -4.81
CA THR A 16 19.45 3.53 -3.66
C THR A 16 18.01 3.87 -3.27
N SER A 17 17.29 4.76 -3.97
CA SER A 17 15.93 5.16 -3.53
C SER A 17 14.78 4.91 -4.51
N LEU A 18 15.03 4.50 -5.75
CA LEU A 18 13.96 4.36 -6.75
C LEU A 18 13.06 3.15 -6.56
N ALA A 19 13.52 2.11 -5.86
CA ALA A 19 12.70 0.93 -5.59
C ALA A 19 11.62 1.18 -4.51
N SER A 20 11.83 2.15 -3.61
CA SER A 20 10.90 2.46 -2.51
C SER A 20 9.70 3.34 -2.92
N ALA A 21 9.81 4.06 -4.03
CA ALA A 21 8.77 4.99 -4.49
C ALA A 21 7.77 4.37 -5.48
N GLN A 22 7.92 3.08 -5.80
CA GLN A 22 7.09 2.44 -6.81
C GLN A 22 5.81 1.89 -6.16
N CYS A 23 4.67 2.38 -6.63
CA CYS A 23 3.37 1.82 -6.26
C CYS A 23 3.30 0.33 -6.62
N PRO A 24 2.65 -0.52 -5.81
CA PRO A 24 2.39 -1.91 -6.16
C PRO A 24 1.61 -2.00 -7.48
N THR A 25 2.26 -2.45 -8.55
CA THR A 25 1.68 -2.38 -9.91
C THR A 25 0.75 -3.55 -10.20
N LYS A 26 1.09 -4.76 -9.76
CA LYS A 26 0.31 -5.98 -10.02
C LYS A 26 -0.70 -6.25 -8.90
N GLU A 27 -1.91 -5.73 -9.02
CA GLU A 27 -3.00 -5.99 -8.07
C GLU A 27 -3.39 -7.48 -8.07
N ARG A 28 -3.62 -8.05 -6.88
CA ARG A 28 -4.24 -9.37 -6.72
C ARG A 28 -5.76 -9.22 -6.65
N GLU A 29 -6.49 -10.13 -7.30
CA GLU A 29 -7.97 -10.10 -7.29
C GLU A 29 -8.54 -10.17 -5.87
N SER A 30 -7.89 -10.90 -4.96
CA SER A 30 -8.28 -10.93 -3.54
C SER A 30 -8.28 -9.53 -2.92
N ALA A 31 -7.22 -8.74 -3.11
CA ALA A 31 -7.13 -7.39 -2.57
C ALA A 31 -8.23 -6.47 -3.12
N LYS A 32 -8.50 -6.58 -4.41
CA LYS A 32 -9.58 -5.85 -5.10
C LYS A 32 -10.95 -6.21 -4.56
N GLU A 33 -11.23 -7.49 -4.33
CA GLU A 33 -12.50 -7.93 -3.75
C GLU A 33 -12.63 -7.51 -2.28
N ILE A 34 -11.54 -7.53 -1.51
CA ILE A 34 -11.52 -7.04 -0.12
C ILE A 34 -11.89 -5.55 -0.05
N ILE A 35 -11.26 -4.69 -0.86
CA ILE A 35 -11.54 -3.25 -0.79
C ILE A 35 -12.97 -2.92 -1.27
N LYS A 36 -13.48 -3.64 -2.28
CA LYS A 36 -14.88 -3.52 -2.71
C LYS A 36 -15.85 -3.98 -1.62
N ALA A 37 -15.57 -5.10 -0.95
CA ALA A 37 -16.38 -5.59 0.15
C ALA A 37 -16.35 -4.58 1.31
N PHE A 38 -15.18 -4.03 1.66
CA PHE A 38 -15.07 -2.97 2.65
C PHE A 38 -15.91 -1.75 2.29
N ALA A 39 -16.02 -1.37 1.02
CA ALA A 39 -16.82 -0.23 0.59
C ALA A 39 -18.33 -0.50 0.50
N SER A 40 -18.74 -1.74 0.20
CA SER A 40 -20.13 -2.03 -0.18
C SER A 40 -20.89 -2.98 0.76
N HIS A 41 -20.20 -3.89 1.45
CA HIS A 41 -20.89 -4.91 2.25
C HIS A 41 -21.35 -4.34 3.61
N PRO A 42 -22.56 -4.69 4.08
CA PRO A 42 -23.07 -4.27 5.38
C PRO A 42 -22.23 -4.73 6.58
N GLU A 43 -21.57 -5.88 6.46
CA GLU A 43 -20.72 -6.45 7.53
C GLU A 43 -19.55 -5.53 7.92
N TRP A 44 -19.11 -4.68 6.99
CA TRP A 44 -18.04 -3.69 7.20
C TRP A 44 -18.56 -2.31 7.65
N ALA A 45 -19.87 -2.16 7.87
CA ALA A 45 -20.46 -0.86 8.18
C ALA A 45 -19.89 -0.23 9.45
N ASP A 46 -19.68 -1.02 10.51
CA ASP A 46 -19.09 -0.52 11.76
C ASP A 46 -17.63 -0.08 11.59
N MET A 47 -16.85 -0.82 10.81
CA MET A 47 -15.48 -0.45 10.47
C MET A 47 -15.45 0.87 9.69
N ARG A 48 -16.32 1.02 8.70
CA ARG A 48 -16.49 2.27 7.94
C ARG A 48 -16.92 3.43 8.84
N ASN A 49 -17.88 3.22 9.74
CA ASN A 49 -18.36 4.24 10.67
C ASN A 49 -17.23 4.75 11.58
N THR A 50 -16.44 3.83 12.15
CA THR A 50 -15.35 4.18 13.07
C THR A 50 -14.15 4.83 12.38
N THR A 51 -14.05 4.75 11.05
CA THR A 51 -13.03 5.46 10.26
C THR A 51 -13.60 6.66 9.49
N ASN A 52 -14.83 7.09 9.80
CA ASN A 52 -15.53 8.20 9.13
C ASN A 52 -15.70 8.01 7.61
N LEU A 53 -15.95 6.76 7.20
CA LEU A 53 -16.18 6.31 5.82
C LEU A 53 -17.58 5.71 5.64
N SER A 54 -18.55 6.07 6.50
CA SER A 54 -19.92 5.53 6.48
C SER A 54 -20.64 5.77 5.15
N SER A 55 -20.30 6.87 4.47
CA SER A 55 -20.86 7.25 3.17
C SER A 55 -20.05 6.73 1.97
N LEU A 56 -19.04 5.88 2.20
CA LEU A 56 -18.16 5.39 1.13
C LEU A 56 -18.97 4.55 0.15
N THR A 57 -18.74 4.77 -1.13
CA THR A 57 -19.29 3.96 -2.23
C THR A 57 -18.16 3.34 -3.04
N LEU A 58 -18.49 2.46 -3.98
CA LEU A 58 -17.49 1.90 -4.90
C LEU A 58 -16.84 2.96 -5.80
N ASP A 59 -17.57 4.03 -6.13
CA ASP A 59 -17.06 5.12 -6.99
C ASP A 59 -15.99 5.97 -6.27
N ASP A 60 -15.94 5.90 -4.93
CA ASP A 60 -14.95 6.59 -4.10
C ASP A 60 -13.65 5.77 -3.93
N VAL A 61 -13.60 4.54 -4.44
CA VAL A 61 -12.45 3.64 -4.33
C VAL A 61 -11.64 3.70 -5.61
N SER A 62 -10.37 4.07 -5.50
CA SER A 62 -9.42 3.99 -6.62
C SER A 62 -8.10 3.42 -6.14
N LYS A 63 -7.49 2.55 -6.95
CA LYS A 63 -6.18 2.01 -6.66
C LYS A 63 -5.12 3.11 -6.84
N LEU A 64 -4.19 3.19 -5.90
CA LEU A 64 -3.00 4.03 -6.06
C LEU A 64 -2.01 3.31 -6.97
N GLU A 65 -1.82 3.88 -8.16
CA GLU A 65 -0.86 3.39 -9.14
C GLU A 65 -0.24 4.51 -9.98
N GLY A 66 0.87 4.21 -10.63
CA GLY A 66 1.55 5.13 -11.54
C GLY A 66 2.31 6.26 -10.85
N ALA A 67 3.01 7.06 -11.67
CA ALA A 67 3.93 8.09 -11.21
C ALA A 67 3.24 9.25 -10.48
N SER A 68 1.98 9.53 -10.79
CA SER A 68 1.20 10.60 -10.12
C SER A 68 0.96 10.33 -8.64
N ASN A 69 1.05 9.07 -8.21
CA ASN A 69 0.83 8.64 -6.83
C ASN A 69 2.13 8.26 -6.10
N ALA A 70 3.29 8.51 -6.71
CA ALA A 70 4.59 8.02 -6.22
C ALA A 70 4.88 8.43 -4.77
N GLN A 71 4.57 9.68 -4.39
CA GLN A 71 4.78 10.15 -3.01
C GLN A 71 3.90 9.39 -2.02
N ALA A 72 2.59 9.26 -2.29
CA ALA A 72 1.69 8.53 -1.40
C ALA A 72 2.09 7.05 -1.28
N CYS A 73 2.51 6.43 -2.38
CA CYS A 73 3.00 5.06 -2.35
C CYS A 73 4.31 4.93 -1.57
N GLN A 74 5.22 5.90 -1.65
CA GLN A 74 6.45 5.88 -0.86
C GLN A 74 6.16 5.91 0.65
N GLU A 75 5.33 6.86 1.09
CA GLU A 75 4.96 7.00 2.51
C GLU A 75 4.28 5.73 3.03
N LEU A 76 3.35 5.17 2.25
CA LEU A 76 2.66 3.93 2.61
C LEU A 76 3.60 2.72 2.56
N ASN A 77 4.61 2.71 1.67
CA ASN A 77 5.62 1.66 1.64
C ASN A 77 6.47 1.66 2.92
N GLU A 78 6.93 2.84 3.35
CA GLU A 78 7.69 3.00 4.59
C GLU A 78 6.89 2.54 5.82
N LEU A 79 5.60 2.88 5.87
CA LEU A 79 4.69 2.42 6.94
C LEU A 79 4.38 0.92 6.90
N SER A 80 4.46 0.30 5.72
CA SER A 80 4.09 -1.12 5.50
C SER A 80 5.30 -2.06 5.44
N GLU A 81 6.52 -1.56 5.61
CA GLU A 81 7.76 -2.32 5.37
C GLU A 81 7.79 -3.67 6.10
N ALA A 82 7.33 -3.68 7.36
CA ALA A 82 7.29 -4.88 8.19
C ALA A 82 6.36 -5.98 7.64
N LEU A 83 5.38 -5.61 6.80
CA LEU A 83 4.38 -6.54 6.24
C LEU A 83 4.89 -7.25 4.98
N PHE A 84 5.79 -6.63 4.21
CA PHE A 84 6.22 -7.14 2.89
C PHE A 84 6.84 -8.53 2.91
N SER A 85 7.40 -8.96 4.05
CA SER A 85 7.94 -10.31 4.19
C SER A 85 6.88 -11.40 4.09
N LYS A 86 5.64 -11.13 4.52
CA LYS A 86 4.56 -12.12 4.63
C LYS A 86 3.33 -11.80 3.77
N TYR A 87 3.18 -10.54 3.38
CA TYR A 87 1.99 -10.04 2.71
C TYR A 87 2.34 -9.41 1.37
N ASP A 88 1.44 -9.56 0.41
CA ASP A 88 1.33 -8.66 -0.72
C ASP A 88 0.48 -7.47 -0.29
N VAL A 89 1.01 -6.26 -0.46
CA VAL A 89 0.41 -5.03 0.06
C VAL A 89 -0.03 -4.16 -1.10
N PHE A 90 -1.25 -3.63 -1.01
CA PHE A 90 -1.92 -2.84 -2.04
C PHE A 90 -2.50 -1.56 -1.44
N TYR A 91 -2.47 -0.49 -2.21
CA TYR A 91 -2.85 0.84 -1.75
C TYR A 91 -4.02 1.40 -2.56
N TYR A 92 -4.96 2.03 -1.87
CA TYR A 92 -6.15 2.62 -2.46
C TYR A 92 -6.41 4.00 -1.86
N THR A 93 -6.96 4.91 -2.66
CA THR A 93 -7.72 6.05 -2.14
C THR A 93 -9.14 5.58 -1.84
N VAL A 94 -9.66 5.99 -0.69
CA VAL A 94 -11.05 5.81 -0.31
C VAL A 94 -11.61 7.15 0.14
N LYS A 95 -12.33 7.84 -0.75
CA LYS A 95 -12.76 9.24 -0.55
C LYS A 95 -11.58 10.17 -0.27
N ASP A 96 -11.49 10.76 0.93
CA ASP A 96 -10.44 11.68 1.39
C ASP A 96 -9.31 10.98 2.16
N LYS A 97 -9.22 9.64 2.08
CA LYS A 97 -8.35 8.79 2.91
C LYS A 97 -7.57 7.78 2.08
N TYR A 98 -6.64 7.08 2.73
CA TYR A 98 -5.92 5.95 2.16
C TYR A 98 -6.32 4.64 2.84
N ALA A 99 -6.40 3.57 2.05
CA ALA A 99 -6.55 2.21 2.55
C ALA A 99 -5.36 1.37 2.09
N VAL A 100 -4.78 0.62 3.04
CA VAL A 100 -3.74 -0.38 2.81
C VAL A 100 -4.38 -1.75 2.99
N VAL A 101 -4.39 -2.56 1.93
CA VAL A 101 -4.87 -3.94 1.97
C VAL A 101 -3.66 -4.87 1.91
N SER A 102 -3.51 -5.70 2.93
CA SER A 102 -2.42 -6.68 3.05
C SER A 102 -2.98 -8.09 2.96
N VAL A 103 -2.64 -8.79 1.88
CA VAL A 103 -3.10 -10.17 1.62
C VAL A 103 -1.96 -11.13 1.87
N LEU A 104 -2.21 -12.20 2.62
CA LEU A 104 -1.20 -13.21 2.91
C LEU A 104 -0.64 -13.78 1.60
N LYS A 105 0.69 -13.87 1.51
CA LYS A 105 1.35 -14.48 0.35
C LYS A 105 0.96 -15.95 0.25
N GLU A 106 0.65 -16.37 -0.97
CA GLU A 106 0.50 -17.79 -1.27
C GLU A 106 1.89 -18.44 -1.27
N PRO A 107 2.03 -19.68 -0.74
CA PRO A 107 3.27 -20.44 -0.86
C PRO A 107 3.66 -20.62 -2.32
N GLU A 108 4.96 -20.56 -2.61
CA GLU A 108 5.47 -20.88 -3.95
C GLU A 108 5.39 -22.38 -4.26
N ASP A 109 5.41 -23.22 -3.22
CA ASP A 109 5.27 -24.66 -3.30
C ASP A 109 3.78 -25.06 -3.28
N PRO A 110 3.26 -25.72 -4.34
CA PRO A 110 1.85 -26.09 -4.44
C PRO A 110 1.40 -27.13 -3.40
N ASP A 111 2.33 -27.85 -2.77
CA ASP A 111 2.01 -28.84 -1.72
C ASP A 111 2.00 -28.21 -0.31
N VAL A 112 2.33 -26.92 -0.20
CA VAL A 112 2.30 -26.16 1.05
C VAL A 112 1.03 -25.33 1.14
N VAL A 113 0.33 -25.43 2.27
CA VAL A 113 -0.83 -24.60 2.59
C VAL A 113 -0.42 -23.52 3.58
N SER A 114 -0.75 -22.26 3.26
CA SER A 114 -0.64 -21.14 4.18
C SER A 114 -2.03 -20.74 4.67
N MET A 115 -2.17 -20.55 5.98
CA MET A 115 -3.38 -20.04 6.61
C MET A 115 -3.01 -18.91 7.54
N GLY A 116 -3.79 -17.84 7.51
CA GLY A 116 -3.55 -16.66 8.33
C GLY A 116 -4.57 -15.59 8.03
N LEU A 117 -4.43 -14.46 8.73
CA LEU A 117 -5.31 -13.30 8.57
C LEU A 117 -4.81 -12.42 7.43
N SER A 118 -5.75 -11.75 6.77
CA SER A 118 -5.44 -10.60 5.93
C SER A 118 -5.92 -9.32 6.61
N PHE A 119 -5.43 -8.17 6.17
CA PHE A 119 -5.67 -6.90 6.88
C PHE A 119 -6.10 -5.79 5.93
N ILE A 120 -6.94 -4.90 6.45
CA ILE A 120 -7.23 -3.60 5.86
C ILE A 120 -6.97 -2.53 6.90
N GLU A 121 -6.15 -1.55 6.55
CA GLU A 121 -5.77 -0.44 7.41
C GLU A 121 -6.14 0.88 6.76
N ILE A 122 -6.76 1.78 7.52
CA ILE A 122 -7.20 3.09 7.05
C ILE A 122 -6.30 4.17 7.65
N TYR A 123 -5.81 5.03 6.78
CA TYR A 123 -4.97 6.18 7.12
C TYR A 123 -5.68 7.48 6.70
N ASP A 124 -5.43 8.55 7.43
CA ASP A 124 -5.86 9.89 6.98
C ASP A 124 -5.00 10.39 5.81
N ASN A 125 -5.31 11.58 5.30
CA ASN A 125 -4.59 12.22 4.20
C ASN A 125 -3.19 12.73 4.56
N THR A 126 -2.79 12.60 5.82
CA THR A 126 -1.46 12.91 6.34
C THR A 126 -0.70 11.65 6.76
N PHE A 127 -1.17 10.48 6.34
CA PHE A 127 -0.57 9.16 6.60
C PHE A 127 -0.56 8.75 8.09
N ASN A 128 -1.41 9.34 8.93
CA ASN A 128 -1.64 8.82 10.28
C ASN A 128 -2.63 7.67 10.23
N ARG A 129 -2.26 6.54 10.84
CA ARG A 129 -3.13 5.37 10.95
C ARG A 129 -4.33 5.70 11.83
N ILE A 130 -5.53 5.58 11.28
CA ILE A 130 -6.79 5.73 12.02
C ILE A 130 -7.12 4.42 12.70
N LYS A 131 -7.18 3.32 11.94
CA LYS A 131 -7.52 1.98 12.44
C LYS A 131 -7.16 0.89 11.45
N GLY A 132 -6.99 -0.34 11.92
CA GLY A 132 -6.84 -1.51 11.08
C GLY A 132 -7.67 -2.69 11.57
N TYR A 133 -8.03 -3.57 10.64
CA TYR A 133 -8.92 -4.69 10.85
C TYR A 133 -8.34 -5.94 10.20
N SER A 134 -8.48 -7.07 10.88
CA SER A 134 -8.17 -8.39 10.33
C SER A 134 -9.43 -9.09 9.88
N PHE A 135 -9.30 -9.98 8.89
CA PHE A 135 -10.36 -10.85 8.40
C PHE A 135 -9.78 -12.16 7.87
#